data_AF-A0A7S4VMH0-F1
#
_entry.id   AF-A0A7S4VMH0-F1
#
_cell.length_a   1.000
_cell.length_b   1.000
_cell.length_c   1.000
_cell.angle_alpha   90.00
_cell.angle_beta   90.00
_cell.angle_gamma   90.00
#
_symmetry.space_group_name_H-M   'P 1'
#
loop_
_entity.id
_entity.type
_entity.pdbx_description
1 polymer ?
#
loop_
_entity_poly.entity_id
_entity_poly.type
_entity_poly.pdbx_seq_one_letter_code
_entity_poly.pdbx_strand_id
1 'polypeptide(L)'
;GGGAPPPPLASRGPLSPSLALNPPRPPRALLAIPASFLVRQAQASLETMVLGLVAGALAGAQAIFYYNRKSFLFDRKLRQEQEFKILEFRSEQAEQWRDDVRELLGMTEKKMESYAIVALLMLDACVGMFAEGRLQPGAPPWLLHFYMLTLGGAFMYLAMSAWFAMSASVIANCSSVRLLTHFVRMPIPSWEQLEDTRTYASAFEDVRPAHALRLPFTGSAGRVARVATAAPRAAA
;
A
#
# COMPACT_ATOMS: atom_id res chain seq x y z
N GLY A 1 -25.43 -8.88 4.43
CA GLY A 1 -25.48 -8.43 3.03
C GLY A 1 -24.66 -9.39 2.21
N GLY A 2 -25.33 -10.25 1.44
CA GLY A 2 -24.69 -11.30 0.64
C GLY A 2 -24.24 -10.75 -0.71
N GLY A 3 -22.94 -10.83 -0.99
CA GLY A 3 -22.37 -10.55 -2.31
C GLY A 3 -22.31 -11.84 -3.12
N ALA A 4 -23.03 -11.86 -4.25
CA ALA A 4 -23.08 -12.98 -5.18
C ALA A 4 -21.71 -13.21 -5.87
N PRO A 5 -21.32 -14.47 -6.15
CA PRO A 5 -20.09 -14.78 -6.87
C PRO A 5 -20.23 -14.50 -8.38
N PRO A 6 -19.14 -14.11 -9.07
CA PRO A 6 -19.15 -13.83 -10.51
C PRO A 6 -19.23 -15.11 -11.36
N PRO A 7 -19.79 -15.02 -12.61
CA PRO A 7 -20.02 -16.16 -13.48
C PRO A 7 -18.74 -16.70 -14.16
N PRO A 8 -18.72 -18.00 -14.53
CA PRO A 8 -17.58 -18.63 -15.20
C PRO A 8 -17.45 -18.20 -16.66
N LEU A 9 -16.23 -17.84 -17.07
CA LEU A 9 -15.87 -17.51 -18.43
C LEU A 9 -16.00 -18.74 -19.34
N ALA A 10 -16.83 -18.57 -20.38
CA ALA A 10 -17.15 -19.56 -21.38
C ALA A 10 -15.92 -20.05 -22.16
N SER A 11 -15.88 -21.37 -22.34
CA SER A 11 -15.01 -22.13 -23.22
C SER A 11 -15.13 -21.66 -24.67
N ARG A 12 -14.02 -21.20 -25.26
CA ARG A 12 -13.90 -21.05 -26.71
C ARG A 12 -13.42 -22.39 -27.30
N GLY A 13 -14.32 -23.02 -28.04
CA GLY A 13 -14.09 -24.25 -28.78
C GLY A 13 -13.13 -24.09 -29.98
N PRO A 14 -12.83 -25.22 -30.66
CA PRO A 14 -11.77 -25.34 -31.65
C PRO A 14 -12.25 -24.86 -33.02
N LEU A 15 -11.43 -24.08 -33.71
CA LEU A 15 -11.65 -23.75 -35.12
C LEU A 15 -10.58 -24.44 -35.96
N SER A 16 -10.96 -25.61 -36.48
CA SER A 16 -10.43 -26.16 -37.72
C SER A 16 -11.56 -26.19 -38.74
N PRO A 17 -11.38 -25.58 -39.91
CA PRO A 17 -12.01 -26.12 -41.11
C PRO A 17 -10.95 -26.40 -42.18
N SER A 18 -10.90 -27.68 -42.53
CA SER A 18 -10.35 -28.22 -43.77
C SER A 18 -10.82 -27.41 -44.99
N LEU A 19 -9.88 -26.95 -45.81
CA LEU A 19 -10.18 -26.54 -47.19
C LEU A 19 -9.26 -27.33 -48.13
N ALA A 20 -9.82 -28.43 -48.65
CA ALA A 20 -9.26 -29.20 -49.73
C ALA A 20 -9.40 -28.40 -51.04
N LEU A 21 -8.27 -28.14 -51.71
CA LEU A 21 -8.24 -27.70 -53.10
C LEU A 21 -7.17 -28.52 -53.85
N ASN A 22 -7.63 -29.36 -54.76
CA ASN A 22 -6.87 -30.15 -55.74
C ASN A 22 -7.27 -29.56 -57.10
N PRO A 23 -6.36 -29.03 -57.95
CA PRO A 23 -5.73 -29.79 -59.06
C PRO A 23 -4.38 -29.16 -59.53
N PRO A 24 -3.76 -29.44 -60.71
CA PRO A 24 -3.85 -30.54 -61.68
C PRO A 24 -2.50 -31.28 -61.90
N ARG A 25 -2.54 -32.43 -62.60
CA ARG A 25 -1.36 -33.22 -62.99
C ARG A 25 -0.53 -32.50 -64.07
N PRO A 26 0.82 -32.41 -63.93
CA PRO A 26 1.68 -31.91 -64.99
C PRO A 26 2.09 -32.99 -66.02
N PRO A 27 2.34 -32.60 -67.28
CA PRO A 27 2.74 -33.50 -68.36
C PRO A 27 4.19 -34.01 -68.21
N ARG A 28 4.38 -35.29 -68.51
CA ARG A 28 5.68 -35.95 -68.65
C ARG A 28 6.40 -35.40 -69.90
N ALA A 29 7.33 -34.48 -69.70
CA ALA A 29 8.36 -34.15 -70.67
C ALA A 29 9.74 -34.28 -70.01
N LEU A 30 10.35 -35.46 -70.19
CA LEU A 30 11.74 -35.73 -69.87
C LEU A 30 12.63 -34.98 -70.86
N LEU A 31 13.01 -33.75 -70.52
CA LEU A 31 14.15 -33.08 -71.13
C LEU A 31 15.35 -33.30 -70.22
N ALA A 32 16.35 -34.01 -70.73
CA ALA A 32 17.61 -34.27 -70.06
C ALA A 32 18.37 -32.94 -69.84
N ILE A 33 18.26 -32.40 -68.63
CA ILE A 33 19.03 -31.24 -68.18
C ILE A 33 20.45 -31.74 -67.88
N PRO A 34 21.50 -31.11 -68.44
CA PRO A 34 22.88 -31.47 -68.11
C PRO A 34 23.15 -31.22 -66.62
N ALA A 35 23.71 -32.21 -65.93
CA ALA A 35 23.89 -32.23 -64.47
C ALA A 35 24.64 -30.99 -63.91
N SER A 36 25.46 -30.31 -64.73
CA SER A 36 26.19 -29.10 -64.35
C SER A 36 25.30 -27.86 -64.17
N PHE A 37 24.14 -27.79 -64.84
CA PHE A 37 23.19 -26.67 -64.70
C PHE A 37 22.40 -26.77 -63.39
N LEU A 38 22.04 -27.99 -62.98
CA LEU A 38 21.39 -28.25 -61.69
C LEU A 38 22.30 -27.96 -60.50
N VAL A 39 23.61 -28.23 -60.61
CA VAL A 39 24.56 -27.93 -59.52
C VAL A 39 24.74 -26.43 -59.32
N ARG A 40 24.83 -25.63 -60.39
CA ARG A 40 24.95 -24.16 -60.28
C ARG A 40 23.64 -23.49 -59.85
N GLN A 41 22.50 -23.98 -60.32
CA GLN A 41 21.19 -23.47 -59.89
C GLN A 41 20.88 -23.87 -58.44
N ALA A 42 21.31 -25.05 -58.00
CA ALA A 42 21.24 -25.47 -56.60
C ALA A 42 22.12 -24.58 -55.70
N GLN A 43 23.38 -24.31 -56.09
CA GLN A 43 24.26 -23.42 -55.31
C GLN A 43 23.70 -22.00 -55.18
N ALA A 44 23.19 -21.39 -56.26
CA ALA A 44 22.58 -20.05 -56.19
C ALA A 44 21.27 -20.03 -55.38
N SER A 45 20.45 -21.09 -55.45
CA SER A 45 19.24 -21.21 -54.62
C SER A 45 19.55 -21.42 -53.14
N LEU A 46 20.69 -22.05 -52.83
CA LEU A 46 21.13 -22.29 -51.45
C LEU A 46 21.69 -21.00 -50.83
N GLU A 47 22.43 -20.18 -51.58
CA GLU A 47 22.90 -18.87 -51.10
C GLU A 47 21.75 -17.89 -50.86
N THR A 48 20.75 -17.84 -51.75
CA THR A 48 19.55 -17.01 -51.55
C THR A 48 18.65 -17.51 -50.42
N MET A 49 18.53 -18.82 -50.21
CA MET A 49 17.84 -19.38 -49.04
C MET A 49 18.60 -19.10 -47.73
N VAL A 50 19.93 -19.21 -47.71
CA VAL A 50 20.73 -18.93 -46.50
C VAL A 50 20.64 -17.43 -46.14
N LEU A 51 20.74 -16.53 -47.11
CA LEU A 51 20.54 -15.09 -46.88
C LEU A 51 19.11 -14.77 -46.43
N GLY A 52 18.10 -15.41 -47.02
CA GLY A 52 16.70 -15.26 -46.60
C GLY A 52 16.45 -15.77 -45.17
N LEU A 53 17.08 -16.88 -44.79
CA LEU A 53 16.96 -17.46 -43.46
C LEU A 53 17.70 -16.63 -42.40
N VAL A 54 18.89 -16.09 -42.74
CA VAL A 54 19.63 -15.15 -41.86
C VAL A 54 18.86 -13.84 -41.71
N ALA A 55 18.31 -13.26 -42.78
CA ALA A 55 17.51 -12.04 -42.71
C ALA A 55 16.22 -12.25 -41.89
N GLY A 56 15.54 -13.39 -42.08
CA GLY A 56 14.38 -13.78 -41.28
C GLY A 56 14.70 -14.00 -39.80
N ALA A 57 15.85 -14.61 -39.49
CA ALA A 57 16.31 -14.81 -38.12
C ALA A 57 16.66 -13.49 -37.43
N LEU A 58 17.29 -12.54 -38.13
CA LEU A 58 17.60 -11.21 -37.59
C LEU A 58 16.32 -10.40 -37.33
N ALA A 59 15.34 -10.43 -38.25
CA ALA A 59 14.06 -9.76 -38.06
C ALA A 59 13.27 -10.37 -36.88
N GLY A 60 13.28 -11.70 -36.75
CA GLY A 60 12.69 -12.41 -35.62
C GLY A 60 13.35 -12.07 -34.28
N ALA A 61 14.69 -12.01 -34.25
CA ALA A 61 15.45 -11.65 -33.05
C ALA A 61 15.16 -10.21 -32.60
N GLN A 62 15.04 -9.25 -33.53
CA GLN A 62 14.66 -7.87 -33.20
C GLN A 62 13.24 -7.77 -32.65
N ALA A 63 12.28 -8.50 -33.23
CA ALA A 63 10.90 -8.52 -32.73
C ALA A 63 10.82 -9.09 -31.29
N ILE A 64 11.55 -10.18 -31.02
CA ILE A 64 11.63 -10.80 -29.68
C ILE A 64 12.31 -9.85 -28.68
N PHE A 65 13.40 -9.19 -29.07
CA PHE A 65 14.08 -8.22 -28.21
C PHE A 65 13.17 -7.04 -27.87
N TYR A 66 12.47 -6.48 -28.86
CA TYR A 66 11.56 -5.36 -28.65
C TYR A 66 10.37 -5.73 -27.76
N TYR A 67 9.82 -6.94 -27.94
CA TYR A 67 8.78 -7.47 -27.07
C TYR A 67 9.25 -7.60 -25.62
N ASN A 68 10.42 -8.21 -25.39
CA ASN A 68 11.00 -8.35 -24.05
C ASN A 68 11.29 -7.00 -23.39
N ARG A 69 11.86 -6.05 -24.14
CA ARG A 69 12.12 -4.69 -23.64
C ARG A 69 10.83 -3.99 -23.23
N LYS A 70 9.77 -4.06 -24.05
CA LYS A 70 8.46 -3.49 -23.73
C LYS A 70 7.83 -4.12 -22.49
N SER A 71 7.88 -5.46 -22.40
CA SER A 71 7.36 -6.18 -21.23
C SER A 71 8.13 -5.83 -19.96
N PHE A 72 9.46 -5.70 -20.04
CA PHE A 72 10.29 -5.28 -18.91
C PHE A 72 9.95 -3.86 -18.45
N LEU A 73 9.84 -2.91 -19.39
CA LEU A 73 9.46 -1.53 -19.07
C LEU A 73 8.07 -1.45 -18.45
N PHE A 74 7.12 -2.27 -18.91
CA PHE A 74 5.78 -2.36 -18.32
C PHE A 74 5.82 -2.90 -16.89
N ASP A 75 6.51 -4.02 -16.64
CA ASP A 75 6.67 -4.60 -15.30
C ASP A 75 7.33 -3.61 -14.33
N ARG A 76 8.36 -2.86 -14.79
CA ARG A 76 9.03 -1.84 -13.97
C ARG A 76 8.12 -0.67 -13.65
N LYS A 77 7.33 -0.20 -14.63
CA LYS A 77 6.33 0.85 -14.40
C LYS A 77 5.30 0.45 -13.34
N LEU A 78 4.83 -0.80 -13.37
CA LEU A 78 3.89 -1.29 -12.36
C LEU A 78 4.52 -1.35 -10.96
N ARG A 79 5.78 -1.78 -10.83
CA ARG A 79 6.48 -1.77 -9.53
C ARG A 79 6.68 -0.36 -8.99
N GLN A 80 7.04 0.58 -9.86
CA GLN A 80 7.14 2.00 -9.51
C GLN A 80 5.80 2.54 -8.99
N GLU A 81 4.72 2.28 -9.72
CA GLU A 81 3.37 2.70 -9.29
C GLU A 81 3.00 2.06 -7.95
N GLN A 82 3.40 0.81 -7.71
CA GLN A 82 3.21 0.14 -6.42
C GLN A 82 4.04 0.78 -5.31
N GLU A 83 5.30 1.13 -5.55
CA GLU A 83 6.18 1.80 -4.58
C GLU A 83 5.63 3.18 -4.21
N PHE A 84 5.17 3.97 -5.19
CA PHE A 84 4.52 5.26 -4.91
C PHE A 84 3.24 5.11 -4.10
N LYS A 85 2.39 4.11 -4.42
CA LYS A 85 1.20 3.82 -3.61
C LYS A 85 1.56 3.44 -2.17
N ILE A 86 2.63 2.68 -1.97
CA ILE A 86 3.09 2.33 -0.61
C ILE A 86 3.54 3.59 0.15
N LEU A 87 4.23 4.53 -0.51
CA LEU A 87 4.62 5.80 0.09
C LEU A 87 3.40 6.67 0.41
N GLU A 88 2.41 6.70 -0.49
CA GLU A 88 1.12 7.36 -0.28
C GLU A 88 0.39 6.80 0.95
N PHE A 89 0.21 5.48 1.04
CA PHE A 89 -0.41 4.85 2.22
C PHE A 89 0.34 5.13 3.52
N ARG A 90 1.67 5.22 3.50
CA ARG A 90 2.48 5.61 4.68
C ARG A 90 2.23 7.06 5.08
N SER A 91 2.04 7.95 4.10
CA SER A 91 1.70 9.35 4.35
C SER A 91 0.30 9.46 4.94
N GLU A 92 -0.69 8.80 4.36
CA GLU A 92 -2.07 8.76 4.86
C GLU A 92 -2.15 8.17 6.27
N GLN A 93 -1.42 7.08 6.54
CA GLN A 93 -1.35 6.50 7.88
C GLN A 93 -0.77 7.48 8.90
N ALA A 94 0.24 8.25 8.52
CA ALA A 94 0.83 9.27 9.38
C ALA A 94 -0.16 10.43 9.64
N GLU A 95 -0.94 10.82 8.64
CA GLU A 95 -2.01 11.83 8.80
C GLU A 95 -3.11 11.33 9.74
N GLN A 96 -3.60 10.11 9.53
CA GLN A 96 -4.59 9.47 10.40
C GLN A 96 -4.12 9.42 11.86
N TRP A 97 -2.86 9.07 12.10
CA TRP A 97 -2.29 9.09 13.45
C TRP A 97 -2.36 10.49 14.09
N ARG A 98 -2.06 11.55 13.32
CA ARG A 98 -2.11 12.93 13.85
C ARG A 98 -3.53 13.31 14.27
N ASP A 99 -4.51 12.89 13.50
CA ASP A 99 -5.92 13.16 13.80
C ASP A 99 -6.40 12.36 15.00
N ASP A 100 -6.03 11.08 15.11
CA ASP A 100 -6.32 10.25 16.28
C ASP A 100 -5.75 10.86 17.57
N VAL A 101 -4.50 11.37 17.53
CA VAL A 101 -3.87 12.04 18.68
C VAL A 101 -4.63 13.31 19.08
N ARG A 102 -5.09 14.11 18.10
CA ARG A 102 -5.87 15.32 18.36
C ARG A 102 -7.24 14.99 18.94
N GLU A 103 -7.91 13.95 18.44
CA GLU A 103 -9.22 13.54 18.92
C GLU A 103 -9.16 12.99 20.34
N LEU A 104 -8.21 12.09 20.63
CA LEU A 104 -8.02 11.50 21.97
C LEU A 104 -7.78 12.58 23.04
N LEU A 105 -6.96 13.58 22.73
CA LEU A 105 -6.66 14.66 23.66
C LEU A 105 -7.77 15.70 23.73
N GLY A 106 -8.40 16.03 22.62
CA GLY A 106 -9.56 16.93 22.59
C GLY A 106 -10.75 16.37 23.38
N MET A 107 -10.95 15.05 23.40
CA MET A 107 -11.93 14.41 24.27
C MET A 107 -11.59 14.59 25.75
N THR A 108 -10.31 14.48 26.11
CA THR A 108 -9.85 14.63 27.50
C THR A 108 -10.01 16.08 27.97
N GLU A 109 -9.68 17.05 27.13
CA GLU A 109 -9.84 18.48 27.41
C GLU A 109 -11.31 18.82 27.71
N LYS A 110 -12.24 18.45 26.81
CA LYS A 110 -13.68 18.68 26.97
C LYS A 110 -14.24 18.04 28.25
N LYS A 111 -13.74 16.85 28.60
CA LYS A 111 -14.17 16.14 29.80
C LYS A 111 -13.67 16.82 31.08
N MET A 112 -12.43 17.32 31.10
CA MET A 112 -11.90 18.07 32.23
C MET A 112 -12.60 19.42 32.40
N GLU A 113 -12.94 20.10 31.30
CA GLU A 113 -13.72 21.34 31.32
C GLU A 113 -15.11 21.12 31.93
N SER A 114 -15.78 20.02 31.55
CA SER A 114 -17.09 19.65 32.12
C SER A 114 -17.01 19.43 33.64
N TYR A 115 -15.93 18.80 34.13
CA TYR A 115 -15.71 18.63 35.57
C TYR A 115 -15.42 19.94 36.29
N ALA A 116 -14.66 20.84 35.66
CA ALA A 116 -14.39 22.16 36.22
C ALA A 116 -15.68 22.98 36.42
N ILE A 117 -16.60 22.96 35.44
CA ILE A 117 -17.89 23.65 35.56
C ILE A 117 -18.71 23.12 36.73
N VAL A 118 -18.82 21.80 36.88
CA VAL A 118 -19.57 21.20 38.00
C VAL A 118 -18.93 21.54 39.34
N ALA A 119 -17.60 21.52 39.44
CA ALA A 119 -16.88 21.91 40.66
C ALA A 119 -17.13 23.39 41.01
N LEU A 120 -17.15 24.29 40.01
CA LEU A 120 -17.43 25.71 40.22
C LEU A 120 -18.88 25.97 40.66
N LEU A 121 -19.86 25.25 40.12
CA LEU A 121 -21.26 25.36 40.56
C LEU A 121 -21.44 24.91 42.01
N MET A 122 -20.78 23.82 42.41
CA MET A 122 -20.80 23.37 43.81
C MET A 122 -20.07 24.36 44.72
N LEU A 123 -18.99 24.98 44.24
CA LEU A 123 -18.26 26.00 44.98
C LEU A 123 -19.10 27.26 45.19
N ASP A 124 -19.87 27.69 44.18
CA ASP A 124 -20.83 28.79 44.30
C ASP A 124 -21.91 28.50 45.35
N ALA A 125 -22.48 27.29 45.34
CA ALA A 125 -23.42 26.87 46.38
C ALA A 125 -22.80 26.88 47.79
N CYS A 126 -21.53 26.48 47.94
CA CYS A 126 -20.80 26.59 49.20
C CYS A 126 -20.62 28.05 49.65
N VAL A 127 -20.33 28.98 48.72
CA VAL A 127 -20.22 30.42 49.00
C VAL A 127 -21.57 31.00 49.41
N GLY A 128 -22.66 30.61 48.74
CA GLY A 128 -24.03 31.00 49.12
C GLY A 128 -24.38 30.56 50.54
N MET A 129 -24.08 29.31 50.89
CA MET A 129 -24.23 28.83 52.27
C MET A 129 -23.34 29.59 53.27
N PHE A 130 -22.14 30.03 52.85
CA PHE A 130 -21.25 30.81 53.72
C PHE A 130 -21.79 32.23 54.00
N ALA A 131 -22.45 32.85 53.02
CA ALA A 131 -22.99 34.20 53.15
C ALA A 131 -24.35 34.24 53.88
N GLU A 132 -25.24 33.28 53.60
CA GLU A 132 -26.63 33.31 54.09
C GLU A 132 -26.90 32.31 55.22
N GLY A 133 -25.97 31.40 55.51
CA GLY A 133 -26.10 30.33 56.50
C GLY A 133 -26.21 30.84 57.93
N ARG A 134 -27.41 31.24 58.35
CA ARG A 134 -27.72 31.62 59.73
C ARG A 134 -28.23 30.42 60.51
N LEU A 135 -27.50 30.01 61.54
CA LEU A 135 -28.02 29.07 62.55
C LEU A 135 -29.12 29.74 63.37
N GLN A 136 -30.04 28.92 63.89
CA GLN A 136 -31.13 29.40 64.74
C GLN A 136 -30.57 30.17 65.96
N PRO A 137 -31.13 31.34 66.29
CA PRO A 137 -30.68 32.11 67.44
C PRO A 137 -30.84 31.26 68.71
N GLY A 138 -29.75 31.09 69.47
CA GLY A 138 -29.69 30.23 70.65
C GLY A 138 -28.88 28.93 70.47
N ALA A 139 -28.35 28.66 69.28
CA ALA A 139 -27.44 27.52 69.07
C ALA A 139 -26.15 27.67 69.90
N PRO A 140 -25.61 26.57 70.47
CA PRO A 140 -24.40 26.63 71.28
C PRO A 140 -23.17 26.98 70.41
N PRO A 141 -22.20 27.75 70.93
CA PRO A 141 -21.12 28.32 70.13
C PRO A 141 -20.18 27.28 69.51
N TRP A 142 -20.00 26.11 70.15
CA TRP A 142 -19.15 25.04 69.58
C TRP A 142 -19.71 24.49 68.27
N LEU A 143 -21.03 24.48 68.09
CA LEU A 143 -21.67 24.00 66.87
C LEU A 143 -21.38 24.92 65.68
N LEU A 144 -21.31 26.23 65.93
CA LEU A 144 -20.94 27.22 64.92
C LEU A 144 -19.52 26.99 64.39
N HIS A 145 -18.58 26.64 65.27
CA HIS A 145 -17.20 26.35 64.87
C HIS A 145 -17.12 25.12 63.98
N PHE A 146 -17.83 24.03 64.33
CA PHE A 146 -17.90 22.84 63.48
C PHE A 146 -18.53 23.15 62.12
N TYR A 147 -19.61 23.94 62.08
CA TYR A 147 -20.24 24.38 60.84
C TYR A 147 -19.27 25.16 59.93
N MET A 148 -18.56 26.15 60.48
CA MET A 148 -17.59 26.94 59.71
C MET A 148 -16.40 26.10 59.24
N LEU A 149 -15.95 25.14 60.05
CA LEU A 149 -14.83 24.27 59.72
C LEU A 149 -15.19 23.28 58.60
N THR A 150 -16.36 22.64 58.66
CA THR A 150 -16.81 21.73 57.60
C THR A 150 -17.10 22.47 56.30
N LEU A 151 -17.67 23.67 56.38
CA LEU A 151 -17.92 24.51 55.20
C LEU A 151 -16.61 25.02 54.57
N GLY A 152 -15.66 25.47 55.39
CA GLY A 152 -14.32 25.84 54.94
C GLY A 152 -13.55 24.66 54.34
N GLY A 153 -13.67 23.47 54.93
CA GLY A 153 -13.10 22.23 54.40
C GLY A 153 -13.69 21.85 53.04
N ALA A 154 -15.01 21.91 52.89
CA ALA A 154 -15.69 21.68 51.62
C ALA A 154 -15.26 22.70 50.55
N PHE A 155 -15.16 23.98 50.91
CA PHE A 155 -14.67 25.04 50.02
C PHE A 155 -13.25 24.77 49.51
N MET A 156 -12.30 24.48 50.41
CA MET A 156 -10.92 24.20 50.03
C MET A 156 -10.80 22.95 49.16
N TYR A 157 -11.60 21.91 49.44
CA TYR A 157 -11.64 20.70 48.64
C TYR A 157 -12.13 20.96 47.21
N LEU A 158 -13.24 21.70 47.06
CA LEU A 158 -13.79 22.06 45.74
C LEU A 158 -12.85 22.98 44.97
N ALA A 159 -12.22 23.96 45.64
CA ALA A 159 -11.24 24.84 45.03
C ALA A 159 -10.02 24.05 44.50
N MET A 160 -9.52 23.10 45.28
CA MET A 160 -8.43 22.22 44.87
C MET A 160 -8.81 21.32 43.69
N SER A 161 -10.04 20.79 43.69
CA SER A 161 -10.56 20.01 42.57
C SER A 161 -10.62 20.83 41.28
N ALA A 162 -11.14 22.06 41.33
CA ALA A 162 -11.16 22.98 40.19
C ALA A 162 -9.75 23.32 39.70
N TRP A 163 -8.80 23.55 40.62
CA TRP A 163 -7.39 23.78 40.29
C TRP A 163 -6.75 22.62 39.55
N PHE A 164 -6.98 21.38 40.00
CA PHE A 164 -6.47 20.20 39.31
C PHE A 164 -7.13 19.99 37.95
N ALA A 165 -8.43 20.27 37.80
CA ALA A 165 -9.10 20.20 36.51
C ALA A 165 -8.51 21.18 35.49
N MET A 166 -8.23 22.42 35.92
CA MET A 166 -7.53 23.42 35.09
C MET A 166 -6.09 23.01 34.76
N SER A 167 -5.37 22.46 35.72
CA SER A 167 -4.00 21.99 35.48
C SER A 167 -3.97 20.80 34.50
N ALA A 168 -4.94 19.90 34.60
CA ALA A 168 -5.06 18.74 33.71
C ALA A 168 -5.36 19.14 32.26
N SER A 169 -6.20 20.14 32.01
CA SER A 169 -6.47 20.63 30.65
C SER A 169 -5.24 21.25 30.00
N VAL A 170 -4.48 22.06 30.76
CA VAL A 170 -3.21 22.65 30.28
C VAL A 170 -2.19 21.56 29.96
N ILE A 171 -2.03 20.55 30.83
CA ILE A 171 -1.11 19.44 30.60
C ILE A 171 -1.53 18.62 29.37
N ALA A 172 -2.83 18.38 29.17
CA ALA A 172 -3.34 17.68 28.00
C ALA A 172 -2.95 18.42 26.70
N ASN A 173 -3.12 19.74 26.68
CA ASN A 173 -2.75 20.58 25.55
C ASN A 173 -1.23 20.58 25.28
N CYS A 174 -0.41 20.73 26.32
CA CYS A 174 1.04 20.62 26.18
C CYS A 174 1.47 19.22 25.69
N SER A 175 0.80 18.16 26.14
CA SER A 175 1.08 16.79 25.72
C SER A 175 0.71 16.54 24.26
N SER A 176 -0.37 17.17 23.76
CA SER A 176 -0.79 17.12 22.36
C SER A 176 0.28 17.67 21.43
N VAL A 177 0.76 18.88 21.75
CA VAL A 177 1.83 19.54 20.98
C VAL A 177 3.10 18.70 21.03
N ARG A 178 3.46 18.16 22.20
CA ARG A 178 4.64 17.29 22.35
C ARG A 178 4.52 16.00 21.54
N LEU A 179 3.36 15.35 21.52
CA LEU A 179 3.15 14.13 20.72
C LEU A 179 3.25 14.41 19.22
N LEU A 180 2.61 15.48 18.75
CA LEU A 180 2.62 15.88 17.34
C LEU A 180 4.00 16.33 16.83
N THR A 181 4.87 16.82 17.70
CA THR A 181 6.20 17.32 17.33
C THR A 181 7.29 16.27 17.48
N HIS A 182 7.25 15.44 18.52
CA HIS A 182 8.32 14.48 18.80
C HIS A 182 8.08 13.10 18.21
N PHE A 183 6.84 12.60 18.23
CA PHE A 183 6.54 11.21 17.89
C PHE A 183 5.94 11.05 16.51
N VAL A 184 5.14 12.03 16.05
CA VAL A 184 4.46 11.94 14.74
C VAL A 184 5.22 12.74 13.69
N ARG A 185 6.41 12.23 13.32
CA ARG A 185 7.17 12.74 12.18
C ARG A 185 6.65 12.08 10.90
N MET A 186 6.50 12.88 9.84
CA MET A 186 6.13 12.34 8.53
C MET A 186 7.24 11.41 8.03
N PRO A 187 6.91 10.25 7.44
CA PRO A 187 7.90 9.40 6.80
C PRO A 187 8.39 10.09 5.51
N ILE A 188 9.48 10.85 5.62
CA ILE A 188 10.13 11.44 4.46
C ILE A 188 10.98 10.34 3.80
N PRO A 189 10.75 10.01 2.51
CA PRO A 189 11.58 9.03 1.82
C PRO A 189 13.03 9.51 1.78
N SER A 190 13.98 8.59 1.94
CA SER A 190 15.40 8.95 1.77
C SER A 190 15.69 9.28 0.31
N TRP A 191 16.72 10.10 0.07
CA TRP A 191 17.18 10.41 -1.29
C TRP A 191 17.55 9.15 -2.08
N GLU A 192 18.13 8.16 -1.41
CA GLU A 192 18.44 6.85 -1.98
C GLU A 192 17.17 6.13 -2.47
N GLN A 193 16.07 6.14 -1.71
CA GLN A 193 14.80 5.55 -2.15
C GLN A 193 14.20 6.30 -3.35
N LEU A 194 14.38 7.62 -3.40
CA LEU A 194 13.97 8.45 -4.54
C LEU A 194 14.84 8.20 -5.79
N GLU A 195 16.12 7.91 -5.61
CA GLU A 195 17.05 7.58 -6.71
C GLU A 195 16.85 6.15 -7.23
N ASP A 196 16.62 5.19 -6.32
CA ASP A 196 16.27 3.80 -6.63
C ASP A 196 14.99 3.70 -7.44
N THR A 197 14.01 4.55 -7.09
CA THR A 197 12.82 4.69 -7.91
C THR A 197 13.23 5.28 -9.26
N ARG A 198 13.87 6.45 -9.37
CA ARG A 198 14.17 7.13 -10.66
C ARG A 198 14.92 6.30 -11.73
N THR A 199 15.73 5.31 -11.37
CA THR A 199 16.60 4.55 -12.29
C THR A 199 15.90 3.40 -13.04
N TYR A 200 14.80 3.70 -13.75
CA TYR A 200 13.97 2.67 -14.40
C TYR A 200 14.59 2.02 -15.64
N ALA A 201 15.25 2.82 -16.47
CA ALA A 201 15.71 2.40 -17.80
C ALA A 201 17.14 1.85 -17.78
N SER A 202 18.02 2.41 -16.95
CA SER A 202 19.40 1.95 -16.79
C SER A 202 19.47 0.53 -16.22
N ALA A 203 18.54 0.17 -15.32
CA ALA A 203 18.45 -1.18 -14.78
C ALA A 203 18.20 -2.28 -15.83
N PHE A 204 17.73 -1.93 -17.05
CA PHE A 204 17.62 -2.91 -18.14
C PHE A 204 18.99 -3.31 -18.68
N GLU A 205 19.96 -2.40 -18.66
CA GLU A 205 21.32 -2.61 -19.17
C GLU A 205 22.14 -3.50 -18.21
N ASP A 206 21.83 -3.44 -16.91
CA ASP A 206 22.49 -4.26 -15.89
C ASP A 206 21.93 -5.71 -15.82
N VAL A 207 20.76 -5.97 -16.39
CA VAL A 207 20.16 -7.31 -16.35
C VAL A 207 20.91 -8.24 -17.29
N ARG A 208 21.40 -9.35 -16.73
CA ARG A 208 22.07 -10.42 -17.48
C ARG A 208 21.21 -10.84 -18.68
N PRO A 209 21.77 -10.93 -19.91
CA PRO A 209 20.99 -11.16 -21.13
C PRO A 209 20.19 -12.47 -21.11
N ALA A 210 20.66 -13.48 -20.36
CA ALA A 210 19.94 -14.73 -20.14
C ALA A 210 18.62 -14.57 -19.37
N HIS A 211 18.49 -13.53 -18.54
CA HIS A 211 17.26 -13.22 -17.79
C HIS A 211 16.39 -12.17 -18.49
N ALA A 212 16.96 -11.40 -19.43
CA ALA A 212 16.23 -10.43 -20.23
C ALA A 212 15.30 -11.10 -21.27
N LEU A 213 15.66 -12.30 -21.74
CA LEU A 213 14.85 -13.06 -22.70
C LEU A 213 13.82 -13.94 -21.98
N ARG A 214 12.61 -13.41 -21.73
CA ARG A 214 11.50 -14.19 -21.18
C ARG A 214 10.61 -14.69 -22.34
N LEU A 215 10.74 -15.97 -22.67
CA LEU A 215 9.85 -16.60 -23.65
C LEU A 215 8.60 -17.14 -22.91
N PRO A 216 7.38 -16.81 -23.37
CA PRO A 216 6.13 -17.16 -22.69
C PRO A 216 5.89 -18.68 -22.53
N PHE A 217 6.64 -19.52 -23.24
CA PHE A 217 6.42 -20.97 -23.29
C PHE A 217 7.55 -21.82 -22.70
N THR A 218 8.73 -21.26 -22.39
CA THR A 218 9.88 -22.05 -21.93
C THR A 218 10.11 -22.02 -20.41
N GLY A 219 9.47 -21.09 -19.68
CA GLY A 219 9.76 -20.84 -18.25
C GLY A 219 8.75 -21.41 -17.23
N SER A 220 7.54 -21.81 -17.64
CA SER A 220 6.47 -22.16 -16.70
C SER A 220 6.51 -23.60 -16.18
N ALA A 221 7.19 -24.52 -16.87
CA ALA A 221 7.23 -25.94 -16.49
C ALA A 221 8.02 -26.20 -15.18
N GLY A 222 9.03 -25.38 -14.86
CA GLY A 222 9.90 -25.61 -13.70
C GLY A 222 9.35 -25.10 -12.36
N ARG A 223 8.47 -24.10 -12.36
CA ARG A 223 7.99 -23.45 -11.12
C ARG A 223 6.82 -24.21 -10.48
N VAL A 224 5.99 -24.88 -11.27
CA VAL A 224 4.90 -25.75 -10.77
C VAL A 224 5.48 -27.00 -10.08
N ALA A 225 6.60 -27.53 -10.57
CA ALA A 225 7.24 -28.71 -9.98
C ALA A 225 7.82 -28.45 -8.56
N ARG A 226 8.32 -27.24 -8.28
CA ARG A 226 8.86 -26.90 -6.93
C ARG A 226 7.78 -26.63 -5.89
N VAL A 227 6.63 -26.09 -6.27
CA VAL A 227 5.50 -25.90 -5.33
C VAL A 227 4.84 -27.26 -5.01
N ALA A 228 4.83 -28.21 -5.95
CA ALA A 228 4.32 -29.56 -5.72
C ALA A 228 5.21 -30.44 -4.82
N THR A 229 6.51 -30.11 -4.68
CA THR A 229 7.48 -30.91 -3.89
C THR A 229 7.78 -30.31 -2.51
N ALA A 230 7.38 -29.07 -2.25
CA ALA A 230 7.40 -28.47 -0.92
C ALA A 230 6.16 -28.94 -0.12
N ALA A 231 6.06 -30.25 0.13
CA ALA A 231 5.09 -30.83 1.04
C ALA A 231 5.40 -30.40 2.50
N PRO A 232 4.38 -30.23 3.36
CA PRO A 232 4.56 -29.69 4.71
C PRO A 232 5.29 -30.71 5.59
N ARG A 233 6.53 -30.38 5.96
CA ARG A 233 7.31 -31.12 6.96
C ARG A 233 7.46 -30.23 8.20
N ALA A 234 6.41 -30.14 9.02
CA ALA A 234 6.48 -29.78 10.43
C ALA A 234 5.09 -29.77 11.08
N ALA A 235 4.67 -30.94 11.58
CA ALA A 235 3.84 -31.04 12.76
C ALA A 235 4.51 -32.11 13.64
N ALA A 236 5.40 -31.67 14.52
CA ALA A 236 5.98 -32.41 15.64
C ALA A 236 6.53 -31.40 16.65
#